data_AF-A0A9D5JWG1-F1
#
_entry.id   AF-A0A9D5JWG1-F1
#
_cell.length_a   1.000
_cell.length_b   1.000
_cell.length_c   1.000
_cell.angle_alpha   90.00
_cell.angle_beta   90.00
_cell.angle_gamma   90.00
#
_symmetry.space_group_name_H-M   'P 1'
#
loop_
_entity.id
_entity.type
_entity.pdbx_description
1 polymer ?
#
loop_
_entity_poly.entity_id
_entity_poly.type
_entity_poly.pdbx_seq_one_letter_code
_entity_poly.pdbx_strand_id
1 'polypeptide(L)'
;MEKTSTLLSKIENNEMVLPEFQREFTWSRRQSLELIDSLLKEYPIGSLLIWRTSEVPALKNMPDFEANGRVDILLDGQQRLTALYMLIKDEIPPYYSERDIEAGKDPRNLYFNLETRALGYYKQIEMSNNPRWVRVADCFQSNSVNLRDIAKQIAGERDAFDVHVHINNNYNDLRSILEKSHSMMYVKDDADLKHALTVFDRVNSNGTPLGEADIALAHMCSAWPETRRVFKEKLSNLKQHGFDFDLNFLIRSMNAVINGRAEYKILHDATEEQLIAGWRVLEKLLDYLINILRDRAYIYSTDDLNTSNVLIPVLGYLAQNNMRFQDDRILKKLIYWIYAALYQSRYGGSVDQRLERDLNTLADDRSVDGLIAVLQEDHGEPKVTPENLDTRGVGHPLYNMSCIVIRAKGGVDWSNGVSLSRPIGQAYSIERHHIFPGAYLYEAGYDTGKNLIHKKRVNEIANRVPLTRSGNMDIFYSPPSDYLPIVQQNNPGNLEKFMIPMDNELWKVEHYEDFLAERRKLIAQAINEYMENLLEDQEGDASQTEKIPVTAIISQGENDHIEFKSTLRWNIRARRNDDEIQHSSLKTIAAFLNTEGGILLIGINDAGEPVGLEDD
;
A
#
# COMPACT_ATOMS: atom_id res chain seq x y z
N MET A 1 39.25 18.28 0.25
CA MET A 1 38.31 18.23 -0.89
C MET A 1 38.70 17.05 -1.76
N GLU A 2 37.75 16.40 -2.43
CA GLU A 2 38.02 15.28 -3.36
C GLU A 2 37.34 15.52 -4.70
N LYS A 3 37.96 15.06 -5.80
CA LYS A 3 37.40 15.22 -7.15
C LYS A 3 36.22 14.25 -7.37
N THR A 4 35.28 14.64 -8.23
CA THR A 4 34.17 13.75 -8.65
C THR A 4 34.71 12.41 -9.15
N SER A 5 35.70 12.40 -10.04
CA SER A 5 36.30 11.17 -10.58
C SER A 5 36.82 10.24 -9.47
N THR A 6 37.53 10.79 -8.49
CA THR A 6 38.03 10.05 -7.33
C THR A 6 36.90 9.46 -6.49
N LEU A 7 35.85 10.23 -6.20
CA LEU A 7 34.70 9.75 -5.42
C LEU A 7 33.95 8.62 -6.14
N LEU A 8 33.78 8.72 -7.46
CA LEU A 8 33.14 7.67 -8.24
C LEU A 8 33.98 6.39 -8.26
N SER A 9 35.31 6.50 -8.39
CA SER A 9 36.21 5.34 -8.29
C SER A 9 36.20 4.71 -6.90
N LYS A 10 36.11 5.49 -5.82
CA LYS A 10 35.96 4.95 -4.47
C LYS A 10 34.70 4.11 -4.31
N ILE A 11 33.58 4.54 -4.91
CA ILE A 11 32.33 3.76 -4.91
C ILE A 11 32.51 2.47 -5.70
N GLU A 12 33.08 2.56 -6.91
CA GLU A 12 33.32 1.41 -7.80
C GLU A 12 34.22 0.35 -7.16
N ASN A 13 35.22 0.78 -6.39
CA ASN A 13 36.15 -0.09 -5.68
C ASN A 13 35.68 -0.53 -4.28
N ASN A 14 34.45 -0.17 -3.87
CA ASN A 14 33.91 -0.40 -2.52
C ASN A 14 34.78 0.21 -1.38
N GLU A 15 35.55 1.26 -1.66
CA GLU A 15 36.28 2.04 -0.66
C GLU A 15 35.35 3.06 0.03
N MET A 16 34.28 3.46 -0.66
CA MET A 16 33.20 4.27 -0.13
C MET A 16 31.88 3.49 -0.19
N VAL A 17 31.32 3.21 0.98
CA VAL A 17 30.14 2.34 1.14
C VAL A 17 28.99 3.08 1.79
N LEU A 18 27.79 2.51 1.66
CA LEU A 18 26.56 3.07 2.18
C LEU A 18 26.00 2.16 3.30
N PRO A 19 25.70 2.69 4.49
CA PRO A 19 25.15 1.89 5.57
C PRO A 19 23.67 1.54 5.32
N GLU A 20 23.22 0.40 5.87
CA GLU A 20 21.88 -0.18 5.66
C GLU A 20 20.73 0.77 6.03
N PHE A 21 20.97 1.66 7.00
CA PHE A 21 19.99 2.65 7.44
C PHE A 21 19.72 3.77 6.42
N GLN A 22 20.55 3.94 5.40
CA GLN A 22 20.33 4.97 4.38
C GLN A 22 19.18 4.59 3.45
N ARG A 23 18.27 5.54 3.20
CA ARG A 23 17.11 5.31 2.33
C ARG A 23 17.47 4.95 0.89
N GLU A 24 16.51 4.43 0.13
CA GLU A 24 16.62 4.23 -1.33
C GLU A 24 16.92 5.53 -2.08
N PHE A 25 17.19 5.42 -3.38
CA PHE A 25 17.31 6.60 -4.23
C PHE A 25 15.94 7.21 -4.50
N THR A 26 15.68 8.38 -3.90
CA THR A 26 14.36 9.06 -3.96
C THR A 26 14.40 10.40 -4.68
N TRP A 27 15.57 10.84 -5.15
CA TRP A 27 15.72 12.08 -5.91
C TRP A 27 14.94 12.04 -7.22
N SER A 28 14.12 13.06 -7.45
CA SER A 28 13.44 13.23 -8.73
C SER A 28 14.43 13.46 -9.86
N ARG A 29 14.02 13.12 -11.08
CA ARG A 29 14.71 13.48 -12.32
C ARG A 29 15.09 14.97 -12.37
N ARG A 30 14.18 15.86 -11.97
CA ARG A 30 14.46 17.30 -11.91
C ARG A 30 15.63 17.64 -10.98
N GLN A 31 15.70 17.05 -9.78
CA GLN A 31 16.81 17.30 -8.85
C GLN A 31 18.16 16.82 -9.41
N SER A 32 18.16 15.67 -10.09
CA SER A 32 19.36 15.14 -10.74
C SER A 32 19.83 16.05 -11.90
N LEU A 33 18.90 16.63 -12.65
CA LEU A 33 19.19 17.65 -13.68
C LEU A 33 19.77 18.92 -13.05
N GLU A 34 19.14 19.44 -12.00
CA GLU A 34 19.59 20.66 -11.29
C GLU A 34 20.99 20.49 -10.68
N LEU A 35 21.36 19.28 -10.28
CA LEU A 35 22.71 18.97 -9.83
C LEU A 35 23.74 19.17 -10.94
N ILE A 36 23.48 18.65 -12.15
CA ILE A 36 24.38 18.84 -13.31
C ILE A 36 24.43 20.32 -13.71
N ASP A 37 23.28 21.00 -13.74
CA ASP A 37 23.21 22.44 -14.04
C ASP A 37 24.04 23.28 -13.04
N SER A 38 23.94 22.96 -11.74
CA SER A 38 24.72 23.62 -10.69
C SER A 38 26.22 23.40 -10.87
N LEU A 39 26.65 22.18 -11.22
CA LEU A 39 28.06 21.87 -11.46
C LEU A 39 28.61 22.57 -12.72
N LEU A 40 27.81 22.70 -13.78
CA LEU A 40 28.16 23.44 -14.99
C LEU A 40 28.30 24.95 -14.74
N LYS A 41 27.48 25.49 -13.84
CA LYS A 41 27.49 26.91 -13.44
C LYS A 41 28.46 27.22 -12.29
N GLU A 42 29.16 26.21 -11.79
CA GLU A 42 30.09 26.31 -10.65
C GLU A 42 29.41 26.76 -9.35
N TYR A 43 28.13 26.44 -9.19
CA TYR A 43 27.40 26.72 -7.95
C TYR A 43 27.77 25.71 -6.85
N PRO A 44 27.79 26.13 -5.57
CA PRO A 44 27.99 25.20 -4.46
C PRO A 44 26.87 24.17 -4.39
N ILE A 45 27.22 22.89 -4.35
CA ILE A 45 26.26 21.78 -4.25
C ILE A 45 26.21 21.14 -2.86
N GLY A 46 26.79 21.79 -1.84
CA GLY A 46 26.90 21.31 -0.46
C GLY A 46 28.12 20.41 -0.21
N SER A 47 28.40 20.09 1.06
CA SER A 47 29.47 19.17 1.47
C SER A 47 28.97 17.72 1.54
N LEU A 48 29.90 16.75 1.52
CA LEU A 48 29.64 15.35 1.84
C LEU A 48 30.05 15.08 3.29
N LEU A 49 29.27 14.31 4.03
CA LEU A 49 29.63 13.86 5.38
C LEU A 49 30.08 12.39 5.32
N ILE A 50 31.30 12.14 5.75
CA ILE A 50 31.92 10.82 5.78
C ILE A 50 32.24 10.42 7.22
N TRP A 51 31.98 9.16 7.55
CA TRP A 51 32.51 8.53 8.74
C TRP A 51 33.53 7.47 8.34
N ARG A 52 34.80 7.70 8.70
CA ARG A 52 35.89 6.78 8.41
C ARG A 52 36.12 5.91 9.62
N THR A 53 35.83 4.62 9.51
CA THR A 53 35.86 3.69 10.65
C THR A 53 36.45 2.33 10.28
N SER A 54 36.98 1.63 11.27
CA SER A 54 37.31 0.19 11.21
C SER A 54 36.16 -0.68 11.71
N GLU A 55 35.21 -0.11 12.46
CA GLU A 55 33.99 -0.77 12.92
C GLU A 55 32.88 -0.48 11.92
N VAL A 56 32.83 -1.30 10.86
CA VAL A 56 31.89 -1.12 9.76
C VAL A 56 30.50 -1.61 10.21
N PRO A 57 29.45 -0.77 10.14
CA PRO A 57 28.08 -1.17 10.41
C PRO A 57 27.55 -2.04 9.28
N ALA A 58 26.34 -2.57 9.44
CA ALA A 58 25.65 -3.24 8.35
C ALA A 58 25.58 -2.34 7.10
N LEU A 59 25.97 -2.89 5.95
CA LEU A 59 26.07 -2.18 4.68
C LEU A 59 24.98 -2.61 3.71
N LYS A 60 24.53 -1.64 2.93
CA LYS A 60 23.45 -1.84 1.97
C LYS A 60 23.90 -2.72 0.81
N ASN A 61 23.15 -3.80 0.57
CA ASN A 61 23.40 -4.78 -0.50
C ASN A 61 24.83 -5.39 -0.48
N MET A 62 25.48 -5.37 0.69
CA MET A 62 26.87 -5.84 0.86
C MET A 62 27.02 -6.69 2.13
N PRO A 63 26.28 -7.83 2.26
CA PRO A 63 26.28 -8.64 3.47
C PRO A 63 27.63 -9.32 3.76
N ASP A 64 28.39 -9.66 2.71
CA ASP A 64 29.66 -10.38 2.80
C ASP A 64 30.88 -9.42 2.73
N PHE A 65 30.68 -8.13 2.99
CA PHE A 65 31.76 -7.15 2.88
C PHE A 65 32.75 -7.28 4.04
N GLU A 66 34.00 -7.57 3.71
CA GLU A 66 35.10 -7.58 4.66
C GLU A 66 35.99 -6.35 4.47
N ALA A 67 36.08 -5.53 5.51
CA ALA A 67 36.92 -4.35 5.49
C ALA A 67 38.40 -4.70 5.63
N ASN A 68 39.21 -4.38 4.62
CA ASN A 68 40.67 -4.38 4.74
C ASN A 68 41.17 -3.03 5.30
N GLY A 69 40.91 -2.79 6.58
CA GLY A 69 41.30 -1.57 7.29
C GLY A 69 40.14 -0.58 7.47
N ARG A 70 40.42 0.72 7.36
CA ARG A 70 39.39 1.76 7.51
C ARG A 70 38.67 1.99 6.19
N VAL A 71 37.34 2.11 6.25
CA VAL A 71 36.46 2.32 5.09
C VAL A 71 35.72 3.66 5.24
N ASP A 72 35.46 4.33 4.12
CA ASP A 72 34.69 5.58 4.10
C ASP A 72 33.19 5.26 4.05
N ILE A 73 32.45 5.57 5.12
CA ILE A 73 30.99 5.42 5.17
C ILE A 73 30.34 6.75 4.81
N LEU A 74 29.52 6.76 3.77
CA LEU A 74 28.80 7.95 3.34
C LEU A 74 27.56 8.17 4.22
N LEU A 75 27.60 9.23 5.03
CA LEU A 75 26.49 9.62 5.90
C LEU A 75 25.58 10.68 5.27
N ASP A 76 26.13 11.69 4.60
CA ASP A 76 25.33 12.70 3.89
C ASP A 76 25.85 12.96 2.48
N GLY A 77 24.92 13.26 1.58
CA GLY A 77 25.19 13.47 0.16
C GLY A 77 25.04 12.22 -0.70
N GLN A 78 24.50 11.14 -0.14
CA GLN A 78 24.21 9.90 -0.86
C GLN A 78 23.44 10.14 -2.16
N GLN A 79 22.31 10.86 -2.13
CA GLN A 79 21.48 11.08 -3.31
C GLN A 79 22.22 11.85 -4.42
N ARG A 80 23.05 12.84 -4.04
CA ARG A 80 23.89 13.60 -4.98
C ARG A 80 24.91 12.68 -5.66
N LEU A 81 25.62 11.91 -4.85
CA LEU A 81 26.71 11.08 -5.35
C LEU A 81 26.20 9.88 -6.18
N THR A 82 25.09 9.27 -5.78
CA THR A 82 24.42 8.23 -6.57
C THR A 82 23.91 8.79 -7.91
N ALA A 83 23.31 9.99 -7.94
CA ALA A 83 22.88 10.62 -9.18
C ALA A 83 24.06 10.88 -10.13
N LEU A 84 25.18 11.37 -9.60
CA LEU A 84 26.41 11.57 -10.39
C LEU A 84 26.96 10.25 -10.92
N TYR A 85 27.01 9.20 -10.08
CA TYR A 85 27.47 7.88 -10.49
C TYR A 85 26.62 7.37 -11.65
N MET A 86 25.30 7.35 -11.52
CA MET A 86 24.40 6.90 -12.59
C MET A 86 24.53 7.74 -13.86
N LEU A 87 24.60 9.08 -13.75
CA LEU A 87 24.70 9.98 -14.91
C LEU A 87 26.04 9.94 -15.64
N ILE A 88 27.12 9.51 -14.97
CA ILE A 88 28.49 9.53 -15.52
C ILE A 88 28.94 8.12 -15.92
N LYS A 89 28.68 7.12 -15.07
CA LYS A 89 29.08 5.71 -15.30
C LYS A 89 28.04 4.92 -16.09
N ASP A 90 26.80 5.40 -16.17
CA ASP A 90 25.66 4.71 -16.79
C ASP A 90 25.24 3.41 -16.08
N GLU A 91 25.68 3.24 -14.84
CA GLU A 91 25.49 2.04 -14.04
C GLU A 91 24.85 2.39 -12.69
N ILE A 92 24.19 1.42 -12.07
CA ILE A 92 23.71 1.56 -10.69
C ILE A 92 24.91 1.28 -9.76
N PRO A 93 25.18 2.13 -8.74
CA PRO A 93 26.28 1.90 -7.80
C PRO A 93 26.18 0.53 -7.10
N PRO A 94 27.30 -0.09 -6.68
CA PRO A 94 27.30 -1.42 -6.06
C PRO A 94 26.42 -1.55 -4.80
N TYR A 95 26.21 -0.46 -4.05
CA TYR A 95 25.34 -0.46 -2.87
C TYR A 95 23.84 -0.41 -3.18
N TYR A 96 23.44 -0.28 -4.45
CA TYR A 96 22.04 -0.28 -4.91
C TYR A 96 21.79 -1.33 -6.00
N SER A 97 20.53 -1.76 -6.08
CA SER A 97 19.98 -2.53 -7.19
C SER A 97 18.91 -1.72 -7.93
N GLU A 98 18.40 -2.23 -9.06
CA GLU A 98 17.26 -1.60 -9.76
C GLU A 98 16.04 -1.39 -8.84
N ARG A 99 15.83 -2.27 -7.86
CA ARG A 99 14.72 -2.19 -6.91
C ARG A 99 14.89 -1.07 -5.89
N ASP A 100 16.12 -0.57 -5.71
CA ASP A 100 16.43 0.54 -4.82
C ASP A 100 16.33 1.90 -5.52
N ILE A 101 15.97 1.91 -6.81
CA ILE A 101 15.67 3.11 -7.58
C ILE A 101 14.16 3.23 -7.70
N GLU A 102 13.58 4.27 -7.09
CA GLU A 102 12.14 4.46 -7.13
C GLU A 102 11.64 4.64 -8.58
N ALA A 103 10.48 4.06 -8.90
CA ALA A 103 9.94 4.05 -10.25
C ALA A 103 9.84 5.47 -10.84
N GLY A 104 10.34 5.64 -12.07
CA GLY A 104 10.34 6.93 -12.76
C GLY A 104 11.41 7.93 -12.28
N LYS A 105 12.23 7.58 -11.29
CA LYS A 105 13.29 8.46 -10.74
C LYS A 105 14.67 8.22 -11.31
N ASP A 106 14.89 7.14 -12.07
CA ASP A 106 16.16 6.87 -12.75
C ASP A 106 16.60 8.09 -13.60
N PRO A 107 17.79 8.67 -13.33
CA PRO A 107 18.26 9.87 -14.00
C PRO A 107 19.05 9.61 -15.29
N ARG A 108 19.45 8.37 -15.61
CA ARG A 108 20.43 8.04 -16.68
C ARG A 108 20.08 8.56 -18.07
N ASN A 109 18.80 8.80 -18.34
CA ASN A 109 18.28 9.34 -19.60
C ASN A 109 18.20 10.88 -19.62
N LEU A 110 19.17 11.56 -19.01
CA LEU A 110 19.35 13.00 -19.10
C LEU A 110 20.13 13.35 -20.38
N TYR A 111 19.68 14.38 -21.09
CA TYR A 111 20.30 14.86 -22.32
C TYR A 111 20.86 16.27 -22.14
N PHE A 112 21.97 16.54 -22.81
CA PHE A 112 22.66 17.82 -22.88
C PHE A 112 22.65 18.33 -24.32
N ASN A 113 22.27 19.59 -24.50
CA ASN A 113 22.35 20.26 -25.78
C ASN A 113 23.74 20.86 -25.97
N LEU A 114 24.49 20.31 -26.92
CA LEU A 114 25.88 20.69 -27.20
C LEU A 114 26.04 22.15 -27.68
N GLU A 115 24.99 22.77 -28.20
CA GLU A 115 25.03 24.13 -28.73
C GLU A 115 24.59 25.17 -27.69
N THR A 116 23.49 24.88 -26.96
CA THR A 116 22.86 25.84 -26.04
C THR A 116 23.18 25.59 -24.56
N ARG A 117 23.82 24.45 -24.23
CA ARG A 117 24.05 23.95 -22.87
C ARG A 117 22.77 23.63 -22.08
N ALA A 118 21.62 23.57 -22.75
CA ALA A 118 20.36 23.18 -22.12
C ALA A 118 20.39 21.72 -21.67
N LEU A 119 19.78 21.43 -20.52
CA LEU A 119 19.59 20.08 -20.01
C LEU A 119 18.11 19.70 -20.10
N GLY A 120 17.82 18.44 -20.41
CA GLY A 120 16.45 17.96 -20.47
C GLY A 120 16.34 16.45 -20.52
N TYR A 121 15.24 15.92 -20.00
CA TYR A 121 14.86 14.53 -20.23
C TYR A 121 14.20 14.38 -21.60
N TYR A 122 14.28 13.17 -22.17
CA TYR A 122 13.84 12.92 -23.54
C TYR A 122 12.42 13.43 -23.83
N LYS A 123 12.30 14.27 -24.87
CA LYS A 123 11.04 14.73 -25.44
C LYS A 123 11.07 14.53 -26.94
N GLN A 124 10.18 13.69 -27.46
CA GLN A 124 10.17 13.30 -28.87
C GLN A 124 10.13 14.52 -29.81
N ILE A 125 9.29 15.51 -29.53
CA ILE A 125 9.12 16.71 -30.37
C ILE A 125 10.42 17.53 -30.46
N GLU A 126 11.18 17.63 -29.37
CA GLU A 126 12.38 18.49 -29.30
C GLU A 126 13.67 17.75 -29.70
N MET A 127 13.73 16.45 -29.43
CA MET A 127 14.98 15.67 -29.43
C MET A 127 15.03 14.58 -30.51
N SER A 128 13.91 14.17 -31.08
CA SER A 128 13.92 13.18 -32.16
C SER A 128 14.67 13.73 -33.37
N ASN A 129 15.67 12.98 -33.86
CA ASN A 129 16.52 13.34 -35.00
C ASN A 129 17.29 14.68 -34.84
N ASN A 130 17.44 15.18 -33.61
CA ASN A 130 18.17 16.43 -33.35
C ASN A 130 19.57 16.10 -32.79
N PRO A 131 20.63 16.14 -33.62
CA PRO A 131 21.98 15.72 -33.20
C PRO A 131 22.64 16.66 -32.18
N ARG A 132 21.99 17.78 -31.85
CA ARG A 132 22.44 18.69 -30.78
C ARG A 132 22.25 18.09 -29.39
N TRP A 133 21.26 17.21 -29.23
CA TRP A 133 20.95 16.57 -27.96
C TRP A 133 21.69 15.24 -27.86
N VAL A 134 22.62 15.17 -26.92
CA VAL A 134 23.39 13.96 -26.61
C VAL A 134 23.10 13.54 -25.18
N ARG A 135 23.06 12.24 -24.91
CA ARG A 135 22.84 11.74 -23.55
C ARG A 135 24.07 12.10 -22.70
N VAL A 136 23.83 12.53 -21.46
CA VAL A 136 24.89 12.97 -20.55
C VAL A 136 25.91 11.85 -20.30
N ALA A 137 25.45 10.63 -20.05
CA ALA A 137 26.32 9.47 -19.82
C ALA A 137 27.23 9.20 -21.03
N ASP A 138 26.71 9.32 -22.26
CA ASP A 138 27.52 9.15 -23.47
C ASP A 138 28.68 10.15 -23.48
N CYS A 139 28.51 11.39 -23.00
CA CYS A 139 29.60 12.37 -23.00
C CYS A 139 30.82 11.98 -22.15
N PHE A 140 30.67 11.07 -21.18
CA PHE A 140 31.75 10.60 -20.32
C PHE A 140 32.39 9.30 -20.80
N GLN A 141 31.75 8.59 -21.73
CA GLN A 141 32.29 7.37 -22.33
C GLN A 141 33.27 7.71 -23.47
N SER A 142 34.26 6.85 -23.69
CA SER A 142 35.23 7.02 -24.76
C SER A 142 34.59 6.71 -26.12
N ASN A 143 34.76 7.61 -27.11
CA ASN A 143 34.36 7.44 -28.51
C ASN A 143 32.85 7.28 -28.79
N SER A 144 31.99 7.54 -27.81
CA SER A 144 30.52 7.51 -27.93
C SER A 144 29.93 8.70 -28.69
N VAL A 145 30.52 9.90 -28.56
CA VAL A 145 30.04 11.15 -29.16
C VAL A 145 31.02 11.64 -30.22
N ASN A 146 30.59 11.65 -31.48
CA ASN A 146 31.38 12.17 -32.60
C ASN A 146 31.02 13.63 -32.88
N LEU A 147 31.73 14.55 -32.21
CA LEU A 147 31.52 16.00 -32.35
C LEU A 147 31.79 16.52 -33.77
N ARG A 148 32.64 15.86 -34.55
CA ARG A 148 32.94 16.29 -35.92
C ARG A 148 31.73 16.08 -36.83
N ASP A 149 31.08 14.92 -36.72
CA ASP A 149 29.91 14.61 -37.54
C ASP A 149 28.68 15.38 -37.08
N ILE A 150 28.50 15.60 -35.77
CA ILE A 150 27.46 16.48 -35.24
C ILE A 150 27.65 17.92 -35.76
N ALA A 151 28.86 18.47 -35.71
CA ALA A 151 29.14 19.81 -36.21
C ALA A 151 28.78 19.96 -37.70
N LYS A 152 29.14 18.98 -38.54
CA LYS A 152 28.76 18.99 -39.97
C LYS A 152 27.24 18.98 -40.17
N GLN A 153 26.51 18.22 -39.36
CA GLN A 153 25.04 18.14 -39.48
C GLN A 153 24.33 19.42 -39.06
N ILE A 154 24.86 20.14 -38.06
CA ILE A 154 24.20 21.34 -37.49
C ILE A 154 24.76 22.67 -38.00
N ALA A 155 25.86 22.66 -38.76
CA ALA A 155 26.51 23.87 -39.26
C ALA A 155 25.57 24.71 -40.13
N GLY A 156 24.81 24.06 -41.02
CA GLY A 156 23.97 24.76 -41.99
C GLY A 156 24.81 25.65 -42.89
N GLU A 157 24.54 26.96 -42.86
CA GLU A 157 25.30 27.99 -43.59
C GLU A 157 26.55 28.49 -42.83
N ARG A 158 26.71 28.12 -41.56
CA ARG A 158 27.87 28.52 -40.73
C ARG A 158 29.09 27.68 -41.08
N ASP A 159 30.27 28.20 -40.75
CA ASP A 159 31.50 27.42 -40.85
C ASP A 159 31.48 26.24 -39.87
N ALA A 160 31.70 25.02 -40.39
CA ALA A 160 31.61 23.79 -39.62
C ALA A 160 32.74 23.65 -38.59
N PHE A 161 33.89 24.30 -38.81
CA PHE A 161 34.99 24.34 -37.85
C PHE A 161 34.63 25.23 -36.66
N ASP A 162 34.04 26.41 -36.89
CA ASP A 162 33.59 27.29 -35.80
C ASP A 162 32.52 26.62 -34.92
N VAL A 163 31.55 25.96 -35.55
CA VAL A 163 30.53 25.18 -34.85
C VAL A 163 31.16 24.04 -34.06
N HIS A 164 32.14 23.34 -34.64
CA HIS A 164 32.88 22.28 -33.94
C HIS A 164 33.61 22.81 -32.71
N VAL A 165 34.31 23.94 -32.81
CA VAL A 165 35.01 24.56 -31.68
C VAL A 165 34.02 24.92 -30.56
N HIS A 166 32.88 25.54 -30.89
CA HIS A 166 31.86 25.93 -29.92
C HIS A 166 31.29 24.71 -29.16
N ILE A 167 30.84 23.68 -29.88
CA ILE A 167 30.28 22.49 -29.23
C ILE A 167 31.34 21.69 -28.47
N ASN A 168 32.59 21.69 -28.94
CA ASN A 168 33.71 21.05 -28.25
C ASN A 168 34.02 21.73 -26.91
N ASN A 169 33.93 23.06 -26.83
CA ASN A 169 34.08 23.78 -25.58
C ASN A 169 32.96 23.40 -24.59
N ASN A 170 31.69 23.42 -25.04
CA ASN A 170 30.56 23.01 -24.20
C ASN A 170 30.64 21.54 -23.74
N TYR A 171 31.10 20.66 -24.63
CA TYR A 171 31.35 19.25 -24.34
C TYR A 171 32.45 19.09 -23.27
N ASN A 172 33.55 19.83 -23.40
CA ASN A 172 34.65 19.80 -22.43
C ASN A 172 34.24 20.38 -21.07
N ASP A 173 33.39 21.42 -21.05
CA ASP A 173 32.83 21.96 -19.81
C ASP A 173 32.02 20.90 -19.06
N LEU A 174 31.17 20.15 -19.77
CA LEU A 174 30.42 19.04 -19.18
C LEU A 174 31.37 17.97 -18.63
N ARG A 175 32.41 17.60 -19.39
CA ARG A 175 33.41 16.63 -18.94
C ARG A 175 34.24 17.11 -17.75
N SER A 176 34.43 18.42 -17.61
CA SER A 176 35.14 19.02 -16.48
C SER A 176 34.47 18.73 -15.12
N ILE A 177 33.20 18.29 -15.11
CA ILE A 177 32.51 17.80 -13.91
C ILE A 177 33.31 16.73 -13.17
N LEU A 178 34.04 15.87 -13.90
CA LEU A 178 34.93 14.86 -13.30
C LEU A 178 36.03 15.47 -12.41
N GLU A 179 36.46 16.69 -12.72
CA GLU A 179 37.53 17.40 -12.03
C GLU A 179 37.02 18.35 -10.94
N LYS A 180 35.69 18.55 -10.83
CA LYS A 180 35.09 19.39 -9.79
C LYS A 180 35.36 18.78 -8.41
N SER A 181 35.79 19.64 -7.49
CA SER A 181 36.16 19.25 -6.13
C SER A 181 35.00 19.44 -5.16
N HIS A 182 34.74 18.43 -4.33
CA HIS A 182 33.69 18.42 -3.32
C HIS A 182 34.27 18.68 -1.93
N SER A 183 33.56 19.49 -1.14
CA SER A 183 33.87 19.71 0.27
C SER A 183 33.53 18.47 1.07
N MET A 184 34.50 17.93 1.81
CA MET A 184 34.35 16.72 2.61
C MET A 184 34.39 17.11 4.10
N MET A 185 33.42 16.63 4.87
CA MET A 185 33.40 16.71 6.32
C MET A 185 33.55 15.30 6.87
N TYR A 186 34.39 15.15 7.89
CA TYR A 186 34.63 13.85 8.52
C TYR A 186 34.06 13.86 9.94
N VAL A 187 33.31 12.81 10.27
CA VAL A 187 33.05 12.46 11.67
C VAL A 187 34.40 12.08 12.30
N LYS A 188 34.57 12.37 13.59
CA LYS A 188 35.81 12.03 14.30
C LYS A 188 36.15 10.54 14.17
N ASP A 189 37.43 10.25 14.01
CA ASP A 189 37.97 8.90 13.75
C ASP A 189 37.67 7.86 14.86
N ASP A 190 37.38 8.31 16.08
CA ASP A 190 37.05 7.48 17.24
C ASP A 190 35.53 7.42 17.53
N ALA A 191 34.71 7.98 16.64
CA ALA A 191 33.26 7.94 16.79
C ALA A 191 32.73 6.51 16.57
N ASP A 192 31.88 6.09 17.50
CA ASP A 192 31.04 4.90 17.35
C ASP A 192 29.85 5.18 16.44
N LEU A 193 29.11 4.11 16.11
CA LEU A 193 27.91 4.17 15.27
C LEU A 193 26.84 5.12 15.85
N LYS A 194 26.65 5.14 17.17
CA LYS A 194 25.67 6.01 17.83
C LYS A 194 26.01 7.49 17.66
N HIS A 195 27.29 7.85 17.78
CA HIS A 195 27.77 9.20 17.53
C HIS A 195 27.65 9.57 16.05
N ALA A 196 27.99 8.66 15.13
CA ALA A 196 27.86 8.87 13.70
C ALA A 196 26.39 9.15 13.30
N LEU A 197 25.44 8.38 13.82
CA LEU A 197 24.00 8.61 13.65
C LEU A 197 23.56 9.95 14.23
N THR A 198 24.05 10.32 15.42
CA THR A 198 23.72 11.63 16.03
C THR A 198 24.21 12.81 15.19
N VAL A 199 25.42 12.70 14.61
CA VAL A 199 25.96 13.74 13.71
C VAL A 199 25.15 13.78 12.41
N PHE A 200 24.82 12.61 11.85
CA PHE A 200 23.97 12.48 10.68
C PHE A 200 22.60 13.15 10.86
N ASP A 201 21.89 12.83 11.95
CA ASP A 201 20.58 13.40 12.28
C ASP A 201 20.63 14.94 12.36
N ARG A 202 21.70 15.48 12.94
CA ARG A 202 21.92 16.94 13.09
C ARG A 202 22.32 17.65 11.80
N VAL A 203 23.04 17.00 10.90
CA VAL A 203 23.48 17.61 9.63
C VAL A 203 22.35 17.57 8.60
N ASN A 204 21.60 16.47 8.59
CA ASN A 204 20.54 16.25 7.62
C ASN A 204 19.29 17.12 7.84
N SER A 205 19.15 17.76 9.02
CA SER A 205 18.08 18.74 9.28
C SER A 205 18.12 19.99 8.38
N ASN A 206 19.22 20.22 7.64
CA ASN A 206 19.39 21.35 6.73
C ASN A 206 19.21 21.00 5.24
N GLY A 207 19.00 19.71 4.89
CA GLY A 207 18.92 19.21 3.51
C GLY A 207 17.48 18.86 3.05
N THR A 208 17.32 17.80 2.25
CA THR A 208 16.00 17.13 2.11
C THR A 208 15.83 16.27 3.35
N PRO A 209 15.06 16.71 4.37
CA PRO A 209 15.09 16.08 5.68
C PRO A 209 14.68 14.61 5.55
N LEU A 210 15.33 13.74 6.33
CA LEU A 210 14.78 12.41 6.56
C LEU A 210 13.49 12.57 7.38
N GLY A 211 12.52 11.72 7.11
CA GLY A 211 11.34 11.65 7.96
C GLY A 211 11.74 11.09 9.33
N GLU A 212 10.93 11.35 10.37
CA GLU A 212 11.15 10.74 11.69
C GLU A 212 11.17 9.21 11.63
N ALA A 213 10.42 8.62 10.69
CA ALA A 213 10.44 7.18 10.44
C ALA A 213 11.77 6.67 9.89
N ASP A 214 12.41 7.42 8.98
CA ASP A 214 13.73 7.03 8.44
C ASP A 214 14.79 7.07 9.55
N ILE A 215 14.72 8.07 10.43
CA ILE A 215 15.61 8.18 11.59
C ILE A 215 15.36 7.01 12.55
N ALA A 216 14.11 6.70 12.88
CA ALA A 216 13.80 5.55 13.73
C ALA A 216 14.29 4.23 13.12
N LEU A 217 14.08 4.02 11.81
CA LEU A 217 14.61 2.86 11.12
C LEU A 217 16.14 2.81 11.19
N ALA A 218 16.82 3.95 11.15
CA ALA A 218 18.27 4.01 11.26
C ALA A 218 18.77 3.52 12.62
N HIS A 219 18.14 3.97 13.70
CA HIS A 219 18.45 3.47 15.05
C HIS A 219 18.07 1.99 15.19
N MET A 220 16.95 1.55 14.62
CA MET A 220 16.58 0.13 14.63
C MET A 220 17.60 -0.74 13.87
N CYS A 221 18.07 -0.32 12.68
CA CYS A 221 19.10 -1.05 11.93
C CYS A 221 20.47 -1.02 12.63
N SER A 222 20.73 -0.02 13.46
CA SER A 222 21.93 0.02 14.29
C SER A 222 21.90 -1.03 15.40
N ALA A 223 20.73 -1.30 15.99
CA ALA A 223 20.56 -2.31 17.01
C ALA A 223 20.35 -3.71 16.41
N TRP A 224 19.55 -3.81 15.34
CA TRP A 224 19.21 -5.03 14.63
C TRP A 224 19.39 -4.83 13.11
N PRO A 225 20.56 -5.17 12.55
CA PRO A 225 20.92 -4.99 11.15
C PRO A 225 19.88 -5.42 10.12
N GLU A 226 19.18 -6.52 10.36
CA GLU A 226 18.24 -7.11 9.40
C GLU A 226 16.87 -6.42 9.37
N THR A 227 16.60 -5.46 10.26
CA THR A 227 15.29 -4.81 10.42
C THR A 227 14.66 -4.42 9.07
N ARG A 228 15.39 -3.68 8.23
CA ARG A 228 14.88 -3.21 6.94
C ARG A 228 14.52 -4.37 6.01
N ARG A 229 15.38 -5.39 5.96
CA ARG A 229 15.22 -6.55 5.08
C ARG A 229 13.96 -7.34 5.45
N VAL A 230 13.79 -7.67 6.73
CA VAL A 230 12.62 -8.43 7.20
C VAL A 230 11.32 -7.64 7.05
N PHE A 231 11.36 -6.32 7.25
CA PHE A 231 10.21 -5.45 7.04
C PHE A 231 9.78 -5.45 5.57
N LYS A 232 10.72 -5.26 4.64
CA LYS A 232 10.43 -5.30 3.20
C LYS A 232 9.89 -6.64 2.74
N GLU A 233 10.45 -7.73 3.25
CA GLU A 233 9.96 -9.09 2.95
C GLU A 233 8.50 -9.25 3.37
N LYS A 234 8.16 -8.85 4.60
CA LYS A 234 6.77 -8.88 5.07
C LYS A 234 5.87 -7.97 4.25
N LEU A 235 6.26 -6.72 3.98
CA LEU A 235 5.48 -5.81 3.13
C LEU A 235 5.20 -6.40 1.76
N SER A 236 6.19 -7.05 1.13
CA SER A 236 6.00 -7.73 -0.15
C SER A 236 5.01 -8.88 -0.06
N ASN A 237 5.09 -9.69 1.00
CA ASN A 237 4.13 -10.76 1.26
C ASN A 237 2.70 -10.22 1.48
N LEU A 238 2.53 -9.16 2.29
CA LEU A 238 1.22 -8.54 2.51
C LEU A 238 0.62 -7.95 1.24
N LYS A 239 1.47 -7.33 0.40
CA LYS A 239 1.07 -6.77 -0.90
C LYS A 239 0.54 -7.83 -1.85
N GLN A 240 1.13 -9.03 -1.87
CA GLN A 240 0.61 -10.16 -2.66
C GLN A 240 -0.81 -10.57 -2.22
N HIS A 241 -1.16 -10.30 -0.97
CA HIS A 241 -2.47 -10.51 -0.39
C HIS A 241 -3.36 -9.26 -0.46
N GLY A 242 -3.02 -8.25 -1.27
CA GLY A 242 -3.83 -7.06 -1.48
C GLY A 242 -3.66 -5.96 -0.42
N PHE A 243 -2.74 -6.12 0.54
CA PHE A 243 -2.46 -5.11 1.56
C PHE A 243 -1.12 -4.43 1.31
N ASP A 244 -1.15 -3.29 0.61
CA ASP A 244 0.02 -2.51 0.24
C ASP A 244 0.35 -1.47 1.32
N PHE A 245 1.19 -1.85 2.29
CA PHE A 245 1.67 -0.97 3.36
C PHE A 245 3.08 -0.44 3.09
N ASP A 246 3.48 0.59 3.84
CA ASP A 246 4.81 1.19 3.77
C ASP A 246 5.65 0.91 5.04
N LEU A 247 6.93 1.31 5.02
CA LEU A 247 7.82 1.16 6.17
C LEU A 247 7.35 1.98 7.37
N ASN A 248 6.74 3.15 7.15
CA ASN A 248 6.22 4.00 8.22
C ASN A 248 5.15 3.27 9.03
N PHE A 249 4.24 2.59 8.35
CA PHE A 249 3.22 1.75 8.97
C PHE A 249 3.85 0.65 9.83
N LEU A 250 4.85 -0.07 9.33
CA LEU A 250 5.51 -1.13 10.11
C LEU A 250 6.27 -0.57 11.31
N ILE A 251 6.99 0.55 11.17
CA ILE A 251 7.74 1.16 12.28
C ILE A 251 6.78 1.62 13.39
N ARG A 252 5.68 2.28 13.03
CA ARG A 252 4.65 2.68 14.02
C ARG A 252 3.97 1.48 14.66
N SER A 253 3.65 0.45 13.87
CA SER A 253 3.08 -0.79 14.38
C SER A 253 4.06 -1.49 15.32
N MET A 254 5.36 -1.44 15.02
CA MET A 254 6.40 -2.01 15.86
C MET A 254 6.46 -1.29 17.21
N ASN A 255 6.40 0.04 17.19
CA ASN A 255 6.36 0.83 18.41
C ASN A 255 5.08 0.59 19.23
N ALA A 256 3.93 0.47 18.56
CA ALA A 256 2.67 0.16 19.20
C ALA A 256 2.70 -1.22 19.89
N VAL A 257 3.37 -2.21 19.28
CA VAL A 257 3.53 -3.56 19.85
C VAL A 257 4.52 -3.59 21.01
N ILE A 258 5.67 -2.92 20.89
CA ILE A 258 6.73 -2.97 21.92
C ILE A 258 6.37 -2.07 23.11
N ASN A 259 5.94 -0.85 22.84
CA ASN A 259 5.81 0.20 23.84
C ASN A 259 4.37 0.64 24.10
N GLY A 260 3.41 0.27 23.22
CA GLY A 260 2.05 0.80 23.29
C GLY A 260 1.95 2.27 22.93
N ARG A 261 2.86 2.78 22.07
CA ARG A 261 3.00 4.20 21.73
C ARG A 261 3.20 4.39 20.23
N ALA A 262 2.91 5.58 19.68
CA ALA A 262 3.05 5.87 18.26
C ALA A 262 4.34 6.66 17.92
N GLU A 263 4.94 7.33 18.90
CA GLU A 263 6.09 8.23 18.70
C GLU A 263 7.38 7.51 18.28
N TYR A 264 7.89 7.82 17.09
CA TYR A 264 9.11 7.24 16.51
C TYR A 264 10.34 7.26 17.44
N LYS A 265 10.51 8.35 18.20
CA LYS A 265 11.68 8.58 19.06
C LYS A 265 11.88 7.51 20.13
N ILE A 266 10.81 6.83 20.53
CA ILE A 266 10.87 5.78 21.56
C ILE A 266 11.68 4.57 21.06
N LEU A 267 11.67 4.30 19.76
CA LEU A 267 12.43 3.19 19.17
C LEU A 267 13.95 3.47 19.06
N HIS A 268 14.41 4.71 19.30
CA HIS A 268 15.82 5.06 19.14
C HIS A 268 16.73 4.34 20.14
N ASP A 269 16.20 4.00 21.31
CA ASP A 269 16.94 3.31 22.38
C ASP A 269 16.50 1.84 22.54
N ALA A 270 15.77 1.29 21.56
CA ALA A 270 15.34 -0.12 21.58
C ALA A 270 16.53 -1.06 21.38
N THR A 271 16.62 -2.10 22.22
CA THR A 271 17.64 -3.15 22.11
C THR A 271 17.31 -4.15 21.00
N GLU A 272 18.32 -4.88 20.53
CA GLU A 272 18.15 -5.95 19.54
C GLU A 272 17.12 -6.98 20.01
N GLU A 273 17.19 -7.41 21.28
CA GLU A 273 16.26 -8.39 21.84
C GLU A 273 14.81 -7.89 21.84
N GLN A 274 14.59 -6.60 22.18
CA GLN A 274 13.27 -5.99 22.14
C GLN A 274 12.71 -5.91 20.72
N LEU A 275 13.55 -5.52 19.75
CA LEU A 275 13.16 -5.42 18.34
C LEU A 275 12.80 -6.79 17.75
N ILE A 276 13.64 -7.80 17.98
CA ILE A 276 13.39 -9.17 17.48
C ILE A 276 12.16 -9.77 18.15
N ALA A 277 12.02 -9.64 19.48
CA ALA A 277 10.88 -10.19 20.21
C ALA A 277 9.57 -9.51 19.76
N GLY A 278 9.58 -8.19 19.64
CA GLY A 278 8.45 -7.44 19.16
C GLY A 278 8.10 -7.81 17.71
N TRP A 279 9.08 -7.92 16.82
CA TRP A 279 8.83 -8.29 15.42
C TRP A 279 8.13 -9.63 15.29
N ARG A 280 8.54 -10.63 16.06
CA ARG A 280 7.88 -11.96 16.11
C ARG A 280 6.40 -11.87 16.51
N VAL A 281 6.05 -10.90 17.35
CA VAL A 281 4.64 -10.64 17.73
C VAL A 281 3.93 -9.91 16.60
N LEU A 282 4.50 -8.81 16.09
CA LEU A 282 3.89 -8.00 15.04
C LEU A 282 3.62 -8.82 13.77
N GLU A 283 4.58 -9.65 13.35
CA GLU A 283 4.45 -10.49 12.16
C GLU A 283 3.21 -11.39 12.22
N LYS A 284 3.00 -12.06 13.37
CA LYS A 284 1.82 -12.90 13.62
C LYS A 284 0.54 -12.09 13.70
N LEU A 285 0.59 -10.92 14.34
CA LEU A 285 -0.55 -10.02 14.45
C LEU A 285 -1.01 -9.52 13.09
N LEU A 286 -0.10 -9.21 12.17
CA LEU A 286 -0.44 -8.77 10.82
C LEU A 286 -1.17 -9.87 10.05
N ASP A 287 -0.71 -11.12 10.13
CA ASP A 287 -1.38 -12.26 9.47
C ASP A 287 -2.76 -12.51 10.08
N TYR A 288 -2.85 -12.50 11.40
CA TYR A 288 -4.11 -12.66 12.11
C TYR A 288 -5.11 -11.55 11.77
N LEU A 289 -4.66 -10.29 11.79
CA LEU A 289 -5.51 -9.13 11.53
C LEU A 289 -6.04 -9.13 10.10
N ILE A 290 -5.23 -9.51 9.11
CA ILE A 290 -5.67 -9.57 7.71
C ILE A 290 -6.81 -10.59 7.52
N ASN A 291 -6.73 -11.74 8.17
CA ASN A 291 -7.82 -12.73 8.13
C ASN A 291 -9.09 -12.17 8.77
N ILE A 292 -8.97 -11.50 9.92
CA ILE A 292 -10.11 -10.85 10.58
C ILE A 292 -10.72 -9.75 9.71
N LEU A 293 -9.90 -8.91 9.08
CA LEU A 293 -10.35 -7.85 8.18
C LEU A 293 -11.18 -8.42 7.02
N ARG A 294 -10.76 -9.54 6.45
CA ARG A 294 -11.46 -10.20 5.34
C ARG A 294 -12.73 -10.91 5.79
N ASP A 295 -12.63 -11.76 6.80
CA ASP A 295 -13.68 -12.72 7.16
C ASP A 295 -14.77 -12.07 8.02
N ARG A 296 -14.40 -11.06 8.82
CA ARG A 296 -15.29 -10.45 9.81
C ARG A 296 -15.64 -9.00 9.46
N ALA A 297 -14.79 -8.29 8.70
CA ALA A 297 -14.99 -6.88 8.38
C ALA A 297 -15.13 -6.57 6.87
N TYR A 298 -15.14 -7.58 5.98
CA TYR A 298 -15.29 -7.40 4.53
C TYR A 298 -14.29 -6.39 3.90
N ILE A 299 -13.10 -6.25 4.51
CA ILE A 299 -11.96 -5.45 4.03
C ILE A 299 -10.96 -6.43 3.40
N TYR A 300 -10.83 -6.41 2.08
CA TYR A 300 -10.01 -7.37 1.34
C TYR A 300 -8.66 -6.81 0.90
N SER A 301 -8.54 -5.49 0.82
CA SER A 301 -7.32 -4.82 0.39
C SER A 301 -7.16 -3.45 1.05
N THR A 302 -5.98 -2.86 0.88
CA THR A 302 -5.74 -1.46 1.24
C THR A 302 -6.61 -0.47 0.47
N ASP A 303 -7.22 -0.85 -0.67
CA ASP A 303 -8.14 0.04 -1.39
C ASP A 303 -9.47 0.24 -0.66
N ASP A 304 -9.85 -0.72 0.19
CA ASP A 304 -11.01 -0.59 1.09
C ASP A 304 -10.67 0.35 2.27
N LEU A 305 -9.38 0.58 2.54
CA LEU A 305 -8.89 1.48 3.59
C LEU A 305 -8.51 2.85 3.01
N ASN A 306 -9.12 3.92 3.53
CA ASN A 306 -8.68 5.28 3.16
C ASN A 306 -7.36 5.68 3.84
N THR A 307 -6.96 4.94 4.87
CA THR A 307 -5.67 5.09 5.58
C THR A 307 -5.36 3.82 6.35
N SER A 308 -4.10 3.35 6.27
CA SER A 308 -3.63 2.19 7.03
C SER A 308 -3.37 2.51 8.50
N ASN A 309 -3.29 3.79 8.87
CA ASN A 309 -3.03 4.21 10.25
C ASN A 309 -4.12 3.74 11.23
N VAL A 310 -5.34 3.51 10.75
CA VAL A 310 -6.44 2.97 11.57
C VAL A 310 -6.13 1.60 12.16
N LEU A 311 -5.23 0.83 11.54
CA LEU A 311 -4.87 -0.50 12.03
C LEU A 311 -3.83 -0.45 13.17
N ILE A 312 -3.13 0.67 13.36
CA ILE A 312 -2.04 0.76 14.36
C ILE A 312 -2.58 0.62 15.79
N PRO A 313 -3.66 1.32 16.21
CA PRO A 313 -4.24 1.10 17.54
C PRO A 313 -4.79 -0.32 17.72
N VAL A 314 -5.30 -0.94 16.65
CA VAL A 314 -5.78 -2.33 16.67
C VAL A 314 -4.65 -3.30 16.97
N LEU A 315 -3.50 -3.12 16.32
CA LEU A 315 -2.30 -3.92 16.57
C LEU A 315 -1.78 -3.71 18.00
N GLY A 316 -1.78 -2.47 18.49
CA GLY A 316 -1.45 -2.15 19.89
C GLY A 316 -2.36 -2.85 20.89
N TYR A 317 -3.69 -2.80 20.66
CA TYR A 317 -4.67 -3.51 21.47
C TYR A 317 -4.40 -5.02 21.51
N LEU A 318 -4.21 -5.65 20.36
CA LEU A 318 -3.96 -7.09 20.25
C LEU A 318 -2.65 -7.51 20.94
N ALA A 319 -1.60 -6.70 20.82
CA ALA A 319 -0.32 -6.95 21.50
C ALA A 319 -0.47 -6.98 23.02
N GLN A 320 -1.26 -6.05 23.58
CA GLN A 320 -1.53 -5.99 25.03
C GLN A 320 -2.49 -7.09 25.53
N ASN A 321 -3.21 -7.77 24.62
CA ASN A 321 -4.25 -8.75 24.94
C ASN A 321 -3.92 -10.18 24.45
N ASN A 322 -2.65 -10.57 24.47
CA ASN A 322 -2.18 -11.92 24.10
C ASN A 322 -2.54 -12.33 22.65
N MET A 323 -2.50 -11.38 21.71
CA MET A 323 -2.73 -11.60 20.28
C MET A 323 -4.12 -12.17 19.92
N ARG A 324 -5.15 -11.88 20.73
CA ARG A 324 -6.51 -12.33 20.47
C ARG A 324 -7.54 -11.31 20.91
N PHE A 325 -8.71 -11.34 20.26
CA PHE A 325 -9.91 -10.75 20.83
C PHE A 325 -10.44 -11.65 21.95
N GLN A 326 -10.83 -11.07 23.08
CA GLN A 326 -11.29 -11.86 24.22
C GLN A 326 -12.66 -12.49 23.95
N ASP A 327 -13.53 -11.76 23.25
CA ASP A 327 -14.83 -12.22 22.78
C ASP A 327 -15.24 -11.53 21.47
N ASP A 328 -16.37 -11.97 20.92
CA ASP A 328 -16.93 -11.44 19.67
C ASP A 328 -17.43 -10.00 19.79
N ARG A 329 -17.83 -9.56 20.98
CA ARG A 329 -18.34 -8.21 21.23
C ARG A 329 -17.23 -7.19 21.08
N ILE A 330 -16.07 -7.46 21.68
CA ILE A 330 -14.88 -6.61 21.53
C ILE A 330 -14.47 -6.51 20.06
N LEU A 331 -14.50 -7.64 19.34
CA LEU A 331 -14.20 -7.64 17.91
C LEU A 331 -15.17 -6.74 17.13
N LYS A 332 -16.48 -6.88 17.34
CA LYS A 332 -17.49 -6.05 16.68
C LYS A 332 -17.35 -4.57 17.01
N LYS A 333 -17.13 -4.22 18.28
CA LYS A 333 -16.85 -2.83 18.72
C LYS A 333 -15.61 -2.26 18.04
N LEU A 334 -14.58 -3.07 17.86
CA LEU A 334 -13.35 -2.62 17.21
C LEU A 334 -13.55 -2.46 15.70
N ILE A 335 -14.31 -3.35 15.06
CA ILE A 335 -14.73 -3.20 13.66
C ILE A 335 -15.56 -1.92 13.48
N TYR A 336 -16.52 -1.66 14.37
CA TYR A 336 -17.27 -0.41 14.41
C TYR A 336 -16.33 0.79 14.48
N TRP A 337 -15.36 0.77 15.41
CA TRP A 337 -14.39 1.85 15.55
C TRP A 337 -13.53 2.04 14.29
N ILE A 338 -13.06 0.97 13.65
CA ILE A 338 -12.33 1.04 12.38
C ILE A 338 -13.15 1.77 11.33
N TYR A 339 -14.41 1.37 11.13
CA TYR A 339 -15.28 2.00 10.13
C TYR A 339 -15.52 3.47 10.43
N ALA A 340 -15.91 3.79 11.67
CA ALA A 340 -16.14 5.16 12.11
C ALA A 340 -14.90 6.04 11.90
N ALA A 341 -13.73 5.56 12.30
CA ALA A 341 -12.45 6.27 12.14
C ALA A 341 -12.11 6.51 10.66
N LEU A 342 -12.40 5.54 9.77
CA LEU A 342 -12.21 5.68 8.34
C LEU A 342 -13.12 6.75 7.75
N TYR A 343 -14.45 6.68 7.96
CA TYR A 343 -15.36 7.59 7.27
C TYR A 343 -15.50 8.98 7.89
N GLN A 344 -15.13 9.16 9.15
CA GLN A 344 -14.92 10.48 9.75
C GLN A 344 -13.53 11.06 9.46
N SER A 345 -12.68 10.34 8.72
CA SER A 345 -11.32 10.77 8.38
C SER A 345 -10.45 11.06 9.62
N ARG A 346 -10.50 10.19 10.63
CA ARG A 346 -9.76 10.34 11.89
C ARG A 346 -8.26 10.47 11.69
N TYR A 347 -7.64 9.97 10.63
CA TYR A 347 -6.21 10.20 10.37
C TYR A 347 -5.94 11.09 9.15
N GLY A 348 -6.90 11.94 8.77
CA GLY A 348 -6.71 12.93 7.70
C GLY A 348 -5.81 14.12 8.09
N GLY A 349 -5.56 14.33 9.38
CA GLY A 349 -4.68 15.38 9.93
C GLY A 349 -4.24 15.05 11.35
N SER A 350 -3.14 15.67 11.81
CA SER A 350 -2.54 15.45 13.14
C SER A 350 -2.36 13.95 13.51
N VAL A 351 -1.91 13.15 12.54
CA VAL A 351 -1.80 11.69 12.65
C VAL A 351 -1.07 11.25 13.91
N ASP A 352 0.07 11.89 14.21
CA ASP A 352 0.89 11.55 15.38
C ASP A 352 0.13 11.72 16.68
N GLN A 353 -0.48 12.90 16.90
CA GLN A 353 -1.23 13.19 18.13
C GLN A 353 -2.44 12.26 18.29
N ARG A 354 -3.13 11.93 17.20
CA ARG A 354 -4.31 11.06 17.24
C ARG A 354 -3.95 9.61 17.54
N LEU A 355 -2.94 9.06 16.86
CA LEU A 355 -2.44 7.71 17.13
C LEU A 355 -1.95 7.59 18.58
N GLU A 356 -1.25 8.61 19.06
CA GLU A 356 -0.72 8.66 20.41
C GLU A 356 -1.85 8.67 21.45
N ARG A 357 -2.90 9.47 21.24
CA ARG A 357 -4.09 9.48 22.11
C ARG A 357 -4.82 8.14 22.09
N ASP A 358 -5.00 7.54 20.91
CA ASP A 358 -5.70 6.26 20.76
C ASP A 358 -4.95 5.13 21.49
N LEU A 359 -3.62 5.04 21.30
CA LEU A 359 -2.80 4.03 21.97
C LEU A 359 -2.71 4.23 23.49
N ASN A 360 -2.61 5.46 23.97
CA ASN A 360 -2.63 5.74 25.42
C ASN A 360 -3.98 5.35 26.03
N THR A 361 -5.09 5.61 25.33
CA THR A 361 -6.43 5.21 25.78
C THR A 361 -6.55 3.69 25.96
N LEU A 362 -5.95 2.94 25.03
CA LEU A 362 -5.90 1.47 25.13
C LEU A 362 -5.03 0.99 26.30
N ALA A 363 -3.93 1.68 26.62
CA ALA A 363 -3.03 1.31 27.71
C ALA A 363 -3.69 1.49 29.10
N ASP A 364 -4.47 2.54 29.27
CA ASP A 364 -5.06 2.92 30.56
C ASP A 364 -6.29 2.07 30.93
N ASP A 365 -7.24 1.91 29.99
CA ASP A 365 -8.54 1.27 30.26
C ASP A 365 -8.62 -0.18 29.75
N ARG A 366 -7.67 -0.59 28.89
CA ARG A 366 -7.68 -1.87 28.14
C ARG A 366 -8.99 -2.16 27.42
N SER A 367 -9.80 -1.15 27.15
CA SER A 367 -11.14 -1.31 26.58
C SER A 367 -11.23 -0.63 25.22
N VAL A 368 -11.98 -1.26 24.32
CA VAL A 368 -12.33 -0.68 23.01
C VAL A 368 -13.36 0.44 23.17
N ASP A 369 -14.10 0.45 24.26
CA ASP A 369 -15.08 1.49 24.58
C ASP A 369 -14.42 2.86 24.75
N GLY A 370 -13.22 2.91 25.36
CA GLY A 370 -12.42 4.14 25.43
C GLY A 370 -12.07 4.70 24.05
N LEU A 371 -11.69 3.85 23.09
CA LEU A 371 -11.40 4.29 21.72
C LEU A 371 -12.62 4.90 21.03
N ILE A 372 -13.81 4.29 21.23
CA ILE A 372 -15.07 4.80 20.70
C ILE A 372 -15.41 6.15 21.34
N ALA A 373 -15.27 6.27 22.65
CA ALA A 373 -15.55 7.51 23.37
C ALA A 373 -14.66 8.66 22.90
N VAL A 374 -13.35 8.42 22.76
CA VAL A 374 -12.40 9.43 22.26
C VAL A 374 -12.71 9.85 20.82
N LEU A 375 -13.10 8.89 19.96
CA LEU A 375 -13.51 9.18 18.58
C LEU A 375 -14.76 10.08 18.55
N GLN A 376 -15.75 9.78 19.38
CA GLN A 376 -16.99 10.56 19.49
C GLN A 376 -16.76 11.94 20.09
N GLU A 377 -15.82 12.09 21.01
CA GLU A 377 -15.43 13.39 21.55
C GLU A 377 -14.84 14.29 20.45
N ASP A 378 -14.00 13.73 19.57
CA ASP A 378 -13.31 14.49 18.51
C ASP A 378 -14.22 14.85 17.33
N HIS A 379 -15.16 13.96 16.98
CA HIS A 379 -15.91 14.03 15.71
C HIS A 379 -17.43 13.99 15.87
N GLY A 380 -17.94 13.84 17.09
CA GLY A 380 -19.35 13.56 17.35
C GLY A 380 -19.73 12.11 17.03
N GLU A 381 -21.00 11.79 17.26
CA GLU A 381 -21.57 10.50 16.92
C GLU A 381 -21.36 10.19 15.42
N PRO A 382 -20.86 9.00 15.06
CA PRO A 382 -20.48 8.68 13.69
C PRO A 382 -21.71 8.28 12.85
N LYS A 383 -22.74 9.13 12.85
CA LYS A 383 -23.99 8.95 12.12
C LYS A 383 -23.89 9.52 10.70
N VAL A 384 -24.30 8.73 9.71
CA VAL A 384 -24.31 9.13 8.31
C VAL A 384 -25.69 9.69 7.95
N THR A 385 -25.73 10.87 7.35
CA THR A 385 -26.95 11.46 6.80
C THR A 385 -26.88 11.55 5.27
N PRO A 386 -28.02 11.69 4.56
CA PRO A 386 -28.02 11.89 3.11
C PRO A 386 -27.12 13.06 2.66
N GLU A 387 -27.05 14.13 3.45
CA GLU A 387 -26.23 15.31 3.18
C GLU A 387 -24.72 14.99 3.21
N ASN A 388 -24.29 13.98 3.98
CA ASN A 388 -22.90 13.55 3.98
C ASN A 388 -22.48 12.89 2.65
N LEU A 389 -23.44 12.36 1.89
CA LEU A 389 -23.23 11.71 0.59
C LEU A 389 -23.41 12.67 -0.60
N ASP A 390 -24.08 13.80 -0.40
CA ASP A 390 -24.41 14.76 -1.44
C ASP A 390 -23.16 15.24 -2.19
N THR A 391 -23.14 15.05 -3.51
CA THR A 391 -22.02 15.42 -4.41
C THR A 391 -20.66 14.74 -4.12
N ARG A 392 -20.60 13.78 -3.20
CA ARG A 392 -19.36 13.04 -2.87
C ARG A 392 -19.10 11.96 -3.90
N GLY A 393 -17.88 11.93 -4.44
CA GLY A 393 -17.46 10.89 -5.38
C GLY A 393 -16.84 9.67 -4.69
N VAL A 394 -16.43 8.69 -5.51
CA VAL A 394 -15.87 7.41 -5.07
C VAL A 394 -14.56 7.48 -4.28
N GLY A 395 -13.89 8.63 -4.27
CA GLY A 395 -12.70 8.86 -3.44
C GLY A 395 -13.04 9.22 -1.99
N HIS A 396 -14.32 9.41 -1.65
CA HIS A 396 -14.74 9.67 -0.30
C HIS A 396 -14.92 8.35 0.48
N PRO A 397 -14.50 8.26 1.75
CA PRO A 397 -14.56 7.04 2.54
C PRO A 397 -15.93 6.33 2.62
N LEU A 398 -17.02 7.10 2.58
CA LEU A 398 -18.38 6.54 2.57
C LEU A 398 -18.68 5.65 1.36
N TYR A 399 -17.94 5.78 0.26
CA TYR A 399 -18.04 4.85 -0.87
C TYR A 399 -17.55 3.45 -0.48
N ASN A 400 -16.39 3.36 0.18
CA ASN A 400 -15.88 2.08 0.66
C ASN A 400 -16.83 1.48 1.70
N MET A 401 -17.40 2.34 2.56
CA MET A 401 -18.40 1.89 3.54
C MET A 401 -19.66 1.31 2.86
N SER A 402 -20.15 1.93 1.78
CA SER A 402 -21.28 1.36 1.04
C SER A 402 -20.91 0.02 0.38
N CYS A 403 -19.71 -0.12 -0.16
CA CYS A 403 -19.20 -1.40 -0.68
C CYS A 403 -19.15 -2.48 0.41
N ILE A 404 -18.66 -2.16 1.60
CA ILE A 404 -18.62 -3.07 2.75
C ILE A 404 -20.03 -3.55 3.12
N VAL A 405 -21.00 -2.63 3.22
CA VAL A 405 -22.40 -2.98 3.52
C VAL A 405 -23.02 -3.86 2.44
N ILE A 406 -22.75 -3.58 1.16
CA ILE A 406 -23.21 -4.43 0.04
C ILE A 406 -22.67 -5.86 0.18
N ARG A 407 -21.37 -6.00 0.49
CA ARG A 407 -20.72 -7.29 0.69
C ARG A 407 -21.32 -8.03 1.90
N ALA A 408 -21.53 -7.32 3.00
CA ALA A 408 -22.13 -7.87 4.21
C ALA A 408 -23.58 -8.35 3.99
N LYS A 409 -24.33 -7.69 3.10
CA LYS A 409 -25.67 -8.12 2.68
C LYS A 409 -25.66 -9.26 1.64
N GLY A 410 -24.48 -9.80 1.29
CA GLY A 410 -24.33 -10.86 0.29
C GLY A 410 -24.71 -10.40 -1.12
N GLY A 411 -24.33 -9.18 -1.50
CA GLY A 411 -24.52 -8.66 -2.85
C GLY A 411 -23.74 -9.46 -3.88
N VAL A 412 -24.39 -9.73 -5.02
CA VAL A 412 -23.77 -10.43 -6.16
C VAL A 412 -23.69 -9.50 -7.37
N ASP A 413 -22.70 -9.74 -8.22
CA ASP A 413 -22.54 -9.01 -9.47
C ASP A 413 -23.78 -9.14 -10.36
N TRP A 414 -24.20 -8.03 -10.95
CA TRP A 414 -25.44 -7.91 -11.73
C TRP A 414 -25.45 -8.72 -13.03
N SER A 415 -24.27 -9.04 -13.56
CA SER A 415 -24.12 -9.68 -14.87
C SER A 415 -23.87 -11.18 -14.77
N ASN A 416 -23.03 -11.61 -13.84
CA ASN A 416 -22.56 -12.99 -13.74
C ASN A 416 -22.98 -13.69 -12.43
N GLY A 417 -23.62 -12.98 -11.49
CA GLY A 417 -24.10 -13.53 -10.23
C GLY A 417 -22.99 -13.95 -9.26
N VAL A 418 -21.72 -13.61 -9.56
CA VAL A 418 -20.59 -13.92 -8.70
C VAL A 418 -20.67 -13.07 -7.43
N SER A 419 -20.40 -13.68 -6.28
CA SER A 419 -20.40 -12.97 -5.01
C SER A 419 -19.35 -11.86 -4.98
N LEU A 420 -19.76 -10.66 -4.53
CA LEU A 420 -18.83 -9.56 -4.29
C LEU A 420 -18.07 -9.70 -2.97
N SER A 421 -18.42 -10.69 -2.14
CA SER A 421 -17.80 -10.95 -0.84
C SER A 421 -16.46 -11.69 -0.94
N ARG A 422 -15.91 -11.94 -2.13
CA ARG A 422 -14.60 -12.59 -2.29
C ARG A 422 -13.83 -12.00 -3.47
N PRO A 423 -12.54 -11.66 -3.32
CA PRO A 423 -11.71 -11.27 -4.46
C PRO A 423 -11.40 -12.51 -5.31
N ILE A 424 -11.87 -12.53 -6.56
CA ILE A 424 -11.67 -13.66 -7.49
C ILE A 424 -10.70 -13.22 -8.60
N GLY A 425 -9.40 -13.18 -8.30
CA GLY A 425 -8.35 -12.88 -9.30
C GLY A 425 -8.47 -11.52 -10.02
N GLN A 426 -7.58 -11.27 -10.98
CA GLN A 426 -7.55 -9.99 -11.72
C GLN A 426 -8.71 -9.80 -12.70
N ALA A 427 -9.29 -10.88 -13.24
CA ALA A 427 -10.40 -10.81 -14.19
C ALA A 427 -11.73 -10.36 -13.54
N TYR A 428 -11.86 -10.53 -12.22
CA TYR A 428 -13.03 -10.13 -11.44
C TYR A 428 -12.71 -9.03 -10.43
N SER A 429 -11.70 -8.19 -10.74
CA SER A 429 -11.44 -6.99 -9.94
C SER A 429 -12.70 -6.11 -9.87
N ILE A 430 -12.97 -5.56 -8.68
CA ILE A 430 -14.12 -4.68 -8.47
C ILE A 430 -13.85 -3.32 -9.12
N GLU A 431 -14.71 -2.93 -10.05
CA GLU A 431 -14.74 -1.65 -10.72
C GLU A 431 -15.91 -0.79 -10.22
N ARG A 432 -15.77 0.53 -10.39
CA ARG A 432 -16.66 1.54 -9.82
C ARG A 432 -17.61 2.05 -10.90
N HIS A 433 -18.65 1.30 -11.22
CA HIS A 433 -19.52 1.59 -12.35
C HIS A 433 -20.52 2.68 -12.05
N HIS A 434 -20.88 3.42 -13.10
CA HIS A 434 -22.01 4.34 -13.08
C HIS A 434 -23.32 3.56 -13.25
N ILE A 435 -24.33 3.86 -12.43
CA ILE A 435 -25.68 3.30 -12.62
C ILE A 435 -26.32 3.97 -13.83
N PHE A 436 -26.42 5.30 -13.83
CA PHE A 436 -26.74 6.09 -15.02
C PHE A 436 -25.44 6.40 -15.76
N PRO A 437 -25.20 5.81 -16.95
CA PRO A 437 -23.94 5.99 -17.66
C PRO A 437 -23.67 7.46 -17.98
N GLY A 438 -22.40 7.88 -17.89
CA GLY A 438 -22.02 9.28 -18.11
C GLY A 438 -22.43 9.81 -19.49
N ALA A 439 -22.27 9.01 -20.55
CA ALA A 439 -22.69 9.38 -21.90
C ALA A 439 -24.20 9.67 -21.97
N TYR A 440 -25.01 8.82 -21.34
CA TYR A 440 -26.46 8.98 -21.26
C TYR A 440 -26.85 10.26 -20.51
N LEU A 441 -26.16 10.58 -19.41
CA LEU A 441 -26.38 11.84 -18.68
C LEU A 441 -25.96 13.08 -19.50
N TYR A 442 -24.92 12.98 -20.34
CA TYR A 442 -24.49 14.11 -21.17
C TYR A 442 -25.52 14.45 -22.25
N GLU A 443 -26.14 13.44 -22.86
CA GLU A 443 -27.26 13.61 -23.80
C GLU A 443 -28.47 14.26 -23.11
N ALA A 444 -28.71 13.93 -21.84
CA ALA A 444 -29.75 14.54 -21.00
C ALA A 444 -29.39 15.95 -20.47
N GLY A 445 -28.24 16.52 -20.84
CA GLY A 445 -27.87 17.92 -20.53
C GLY A 445 -26.87 18.11 -19.38
N TYR A 446 -26.30 17.05 -18.81
CA TYR A 446 -25.28 17.16 -17.76
C TYR A 446 -23.89 17.53 -18.32
N ASP A 447 -23.64 18.83 -18.56
CA ASP A 447 -22.33 19.33 -19.02
C ASP A 447 -21.23 19.28 -17.93
N THR A 448 -20.42 18.23 -17.92
CA THR A 448 -19.29 18.07 -16.98
C THR A 448 -18.03 18.87 -17.32
N GLY A 449 -17.95 19.41 -18.54
CA GLY A 449 -16.82 20.23 -19.00
C GLY A 449 -16.91 21.68 -18.52
N LYS A 450 -18.13 22.20 -18.38
CA LYS A 450 -18.39 23.59 -17.97
C LYS A 450 -19.10 23.74 -16.63
N ASN A 451 -19.83 22.71 -16.17
CA ASN A 451 -20.57 22.78 -14.92
C ASN A 451 -20.01 21.80 -13.87
N LEU A 452 -19.41 22.36 -12.82
CA LEU A 452 -18.83 21.59 -11.72
C LEU A 452 -19.88 20.80 -10.93
N ILE A 453 -21.10 21.31 -10.79
CA ILE A 453 -22.18 20.62 -10.07
C ILE A 453 -22.60 19.39 -10.88
N HIS A 454 -22.81 19.53 -12.19
CA HIS A 454 -23.11 18.40 -13.06
C HIS A 454 -22.01 17.34 -12.99
N LYS A 455 -20.73 17.76 -13.04
CA LYS A 455 -19.58 16.85 -12.88
C LYS A 455 -19.62 16.09 -11.55
N LYS A 456 -19.99 16.74 -10.45
CA LYS A 456 -20.10 16.10 -9.15
C LYS A 456 -21.29 15.13 -9.09
N ARG A 457 -22.47 15.52 -9.58
CA ARG A 457 -23.67 14.68 -9.65
C ARG A 457 -23.47 13.42 -10.47
N VAL A 458 -22.84 13.53 -11.64
CA VAL A 458 -22.50 12.38 -12.50
C VAL A 458 -21.58 11.40 -11.78
N ASN A 459 -20.63 11.89 -10.98
CA ASN A 459 -19.61 11.08 -10.32
C ASN A 459 -19.94 10.71 -8.86
N GLU A 460 -21.14 11.02 -8.40
CA GLU A 460 -21.56 10.86 -7.01
C GLU A 460 -21.66 9.39 -6.60
N ILE A 461 -21.41 9.09 -5.31
CA ILE A 461 -21.57 7.76 -4.70
C ILE A 461 -22.96 7.18 -5.01
N ALA A 462 -24.01 8.00 -4.94
CA ALA A 462 -25.37 7.58 -5.23
C ALA A 462 -25.59 7.20 -6.71
N ASN A 463 -24.70 7.57 -7.64
CA ASN A 463 -24.69 7.06 -9.02
C ASN A 463 -23.67 5.93 -9.24
N ARG A 464 -23.07 5.39 -8.18
CA ARG A 464 -21.97 4.43 -8.29
C ARG A 464 -22.30 3.07 -7.68
N VAL A 465 -21.77 2.01 -8.27
CA VAL A 465 -21.95 0.63 -7.83
C VAL A 465 -20.66 -0.18 -8.02
N PRO A 466 -20.24 -0.99 -7.03
CA PRO A 466 -19.15 -1.96 -7.24
C PRO A 466 -19.64 -3.15 -8.05
N LEU A 467 -19.02 -3.42 -9.21
CA LEU A 467 -19.26 -4.63 -10.02
C LEU A 467 -17.93 -5.21 -10.49
N THR A 468 -17.91 -6.47 -10.91
CA THR A 468 -16.72 -7.13 -11.45
C THR A 468 -16.43 -6.67 -12.87
N ARG A 469 -15.14 -6.55 -13.21
CA ARG A 469 -14.67 -6.18 -14.56
C ARG A 469 -15.18 -7.11 -15.67
N SER A 470 -15.37 -8.40 -15.39
CA SER A 470 -15.83 -9.40 -16.36
C SER A 470 -17.31 -9.28 -16.74
N GLY A 471 -18.06 -8.38 -16.08
CA GLY A 471 -19.47 -8.25 -16.34
C GLY A 471 -19.76 -7.74 -17.74
N ASN A 472 -20.70 -8.39 -18.41
CA ASN A 472 -20.94 -8.30 -19.84
C ASN A 472 -21.01 -6.84 -20.36
N MET A 473 -20.33 -6.54 -21.46
CA MET A 473 -20.10 -5.18 -21.99
C MET A 473 -21.37 -4.38 -22.36
N ASP A 474 -22.54 -5.00 -22.24
CA ASP A 474 -23.82 -4.49 -22.73
C ASP A 474 -24.61 -3.69 -21.67
N ILE A 475 -24.40 -3.91 -20.37
CA ILE A 475 -25.07 -3.10 -19.30
C ILE A 475 -24.52 -1.65 -19.28
N PHE A 476 -23.35 -1.42 -19.89
CA PHE A 476 -22.58 -0.18 -19.73
C PHE A 476 -23.04 1.01 -20.57
N TYR A 477 -23.95 0.80 -21.53
CA TYR A 477 -24.42 1.86 -22.45
C TYR A 477 -25.94 2.07 -22.43
N SER A 478 -26.68 1.21 -21.73
CA SER A 478 -28.13 1.25 -21.70
C SER A 478 -28.67 2.09 -20.54
N PRO A 479 -29.84 2.74 -20.72
CA PRO A 479 -30.57 3.38 -19.62
C PRO A 479 -30.88 2.40 -18.48
N PRO A 480 -30.82 2.83 -17.21
CA PRO A 480 -31.21 1.99 -16.06
C PRO A 480 -32.63 1.45 -16.14
N SER A 481 -33.55 2.20 -16.76
CA SER A 481 -34.91 1.76 -17.05
C SER A 481 -34.98 0.45 -17.83
N ASP A 482 -33.95 0.15 -18.62
CA ASP A 482 -33.94 -0.99 -19.54
C ASP A 482 -33.28 -2.20 -18.87
N TYR A 483 -32.17 -2.00 -18.15
CA TYR A 483 -31.39 -3.12 -17.61
C TYR A 483 -31.70 -3.45 -16.14
N LEU A 484 -32.07 -2.49 -15.28
CA LEU A 484 -32.38 -2.79 -13.87
C LEU A 484 -33.56 -3.76 -13.69
N PRO A 485 -34.65 -3.71 -14.49
CA PRO A 485 -35.69 -4.73 -14.42
C PRO A 485 -35.16 -6.14 -14.69
N ILE A 486 -34.21 -6.27 -15.62
CA ILE A 486 -33.59 -7.56 -15.99
C ILE A 486 -32.71 -8.05 -14.83
N VAL A 487 -31.93 -7.17 -14.20
CA VAL A 487 -31.12 -7.52 -13.02
C VAL A 487 -32.01 -8.01 -11.88
N GLN A 488 -33.12 -7.33 -11.61
CA GLN A 488 -34.08 -7.74 -10.57
C GLN A 488 -34.74 -9.08 -10.89
N GLN A 489 -35.08 -9.32 -12.17
CA GLN A 489 -35.66 -10.59 -12.60
C GLN A 489 -34.67 -11.75 -12.45
N ASN A 490 -33.42 -11.54 -12.83
CA ASN A 490 -32.37 -12.57 -12.78
C ASN A 490 -31.93 -12.87 -11.34
N ASN A 491 -31.87 -11.86 -10.48
CA ASN A 491 -31.48 -11.99 -9.08
C ASN A 491 -32.42 -11.17 -8.16
N PRO A 492 -33.61 -11.71 -7.82
CA PRO A 492 -34.56 -11.02 -6.96
C PRO A 492 -33.96 -10.67 -5.60
N GLY A 493 -34.21 -9.45 -5.13
CA GLY A 493 -33.67 -8.95 -3.86
C GLY A 493 -32.24 -8.43 -3.95
N ASN A 494 -31.57 -8.56 -5.09
CA ASN A 494 -30.19 -8.11 -5.23
C ASN A 494 -30.10 -6.59 -5.30
N LEU A 495 -30.96 -5.91 -6.05
CA LEU A 495 -30.93 -4.43 -6.17
C LEU A 495 -31.09 -3.73 -4.81
N GLU A 496 -31.89 -4.30 -3.91
CA GLU A 496 -32.10 -3.85 -2.55
C GLU A 496 -30.81 -3.94 -1.71
N LYS A 497 -30.00 -5.00 -1.91
CA LYS A 497 -28.66 -5.13 -1.29
C LYS A 497 -27.69 -4.05 -1.74
N PHE A 498 -27.89 -3.50 -2.95
CA PHE A 498 -27.16 -2.37 -3.53
C PHE A 498 -27.76 -0.99 -3.20
N MET A 499 -28.79 -0.97 -2.35
CA MET A 499 -29.54 0.22 -1.96
C MET A 499 -30.08 0.98 -3.17
N ILE A 500 -30.56 0.25 -4.19
CA ILE A 500 -31.24 0.85 -5.34
C ILE A 500 -32.70 1.15 -4.94
N PRO A 501 -33.21 2.37 -5.19
CA PRO A 501 -34.64 2.65 -5.06
C PRO A 501 -35.47 1.74 -5.95
N MET A 502 -36.45 1.04 -5.38
CA MET A 502 -37.28 0.06 -6.11
C MET A 502 -38.49 0.65 -6.84
N ASP A 503 -38.64 1.99 -6.81
CA ASP A 503 -39.59 2.68 -7.66
C ASP A 503 -39.03 2.83 -9.08
N ASN A 504 -39.62 2.11 -10.04
CA ASN A 504 -39.17 2.06 -11.42
C ASN A 504 -39.24 3.43 -12.13
N GLU A 505 -40.06 4.38 -11.67
CA GLU A 505 -40.07 5.74 -12.24
C GLU A 505 -38.75 6.46 -11.98
N LEU A 506 -38.09 6.17 -10.84
CA LEU A 506 -36.77 6.72 -10.51
C LEU A 506 -35.64 6.17 -11.40
N TRP A 507 -35.88 5.14 -12.21
CA TRP A 507 -34.87 4.59 -13.12
C TRP A 507 -34.78 5.35 -14.45
N LYS A 508 -35.68 6.32 -14.67
CA LYS A 508 -35.72 7.17 -15.86
C LYS A 508 -34.87 8.43 -15.65
N VAL A 509 -34.25 8.93 -16.72
CA VAL A 509 -33.29 10.05 -16.64
C VAL A 509 -33.94 11.36 -16.20
N GLU A 510 -35.23 11.53 -16.47
CA GLU A 510 -36.03 12.68 -16.04
C GLU A 510 -36.11 12.79 -14.51
N HIS A 511 -35.96 11.67 -13.81
CA HIS A 511 -35.99 11.56 -12.35
C HIS A 511 -34.60 11.33 -11.74
N TYR A 512 -33.52 11.60 -12.48
CA TYR A 512 -32.16 11.30 -12.01
C TYR A 512 -31.80 11.98 -10.68
N GLU A 513 -32.14 13.25 -10.48
CA GLU A 513 -31.86 13.95 -9.21
C GLU A 513 -32.67 13.35 -8.04
N ASP A 514 -33.90 12.92 -8.30
CA ASP A 514 -34.76 12.26 -7.32
C ASP A 514 -34.21 10.86 -6.97
N PHE A 515 -33.72 10.12 -7.97
CA PHE A 515 -33.01 8.85 -7.78
C PHE A 515 -31.80 9.01 -6.87
N LEU A 516 -30.95 10.02 -7.14
CA LEU A 516 -29.80 10.30 -6.29
C LEU A 516 -30.23 10.60 -4.86
N ALA A 517 -31.25 11.46 -4.68
CA ALA A 517 -31.76 11.82 -3.37
C ALA A 517 -32.28 10.62 -2.58
N GLU A 518 -33.05 9.75 -3.22
CA GLU A 518 -33.59 8.56 -2.56
C GLU A 518 -32.50 7.53 -2.25
N ARG A 519 -31.60 7.28 -3.21
CA ARG A 519 -30.46 6.37 -2.99
C ARG A 519 -29.53 6.85 -1.89
N ARG A 520 -29.31 8.17 -1.72
CA ARG A 520 -28.56 8.70 -0.58
C ARG A 520 -29.19 8.33 0.76
N LYS A 521 -30.52 8.39 0.87
CA LYS A 521 -31.24 7.98 2.09
C LYS A 521 -31.04 6.49 2.37
N LEU A 522 -31.23 5.65 1.36
CA LEU A 522 -31.07 4.19 1.49
C LEU A 522 -29.64 3.81 1.87
N ILE A 523 -28.62 4.45 1.29
CA ILE A 523 -27.21 4.22 1.65
C ILE A 523 -26.95 4.66 3.09
N ALA A 524 -27.36 5.87 3.48
CA ALA A 524 -27.15 6.38 4.83
C ALA A 524 -27.83 5.50 5.88
N GLN A 525 -29.07 5.11 5.64
CA GLN A 525 -29.82 4.19 6.50
C GLN A 525 -29.12 2.83 6.63
N ALA A 526 -28.74 2.21 5.50
CA ALA A 526 -28.09 0.91 5.51
C ALA A 526 -26.73 0.93 6.23
N ILE A 527 -25.96 2.02 6.11
CA ILE A 527 -24.70 2.18 6.85
C ILE A 527 -24.97 2.32 8.36
N ASN A 528 -25.92 3.17 8.76
CA ASN A 528 -26.22 3.36 10.18
C ASN A 528 -26.77 2.07 10.83
N GLU A 529 -27.71 1.38 10.20
CA GLU A 529 -28.24 0.09 10.67
C GLU A 529 -27.11 -0.94 10.83
N TYR A 530 -26.20 -1.01 9.84
CA TYR A 530 -25.05 -1.91 9.92
C TYR A 530 -24.11 -1.55 11.07
N MET A 531 -23.87 -0.26 11.32
CA MET A 531 -23.04 0.23 12.42
C MET A 531 -23.69 -0.02 13.79
N GLU A 532 -25.00 0.18 13.92
CA GLU A 532 -25.77 -0.07 15.13
C GLU A 532 -25.73 -1.57 15.50
N ASN A 533 -25.92 -2.46 14.52
CA ASN A 533 -25.84 -3.92 14.69
C ASN A 533 -24.47 -4.41 15.19
N LEU A 534 -23.39 -3.64 15.00
CA LEU A 534 -22.06 -3.97 15.56
C LEU A 534 -21.95 -3.63 17.05
N LEU A 535 -22.78 -2.72 17.56
CA LEU A 535 -22.78 -2.30 18.95
C LEU A 535 -23.85 -2.98 19.79
N GLU A 536 -24.91 -3.50 19.16
CA GLU A 536 -25.95 -4.23 19.87
C GLU A 536 -25.38 -5.47 20.57
N ASP A 537 -25.47 -5.47 21.90
CA ASP A 537 -25.39 -6.68 22.69
C ASP A 537 -26.61 -7.52 22.34
N GLN A 538 -26.46 -8.49 21.46
CA GLN A 538 -27.43 -9.57 21.34
C GLN A 538 -27.36 -10.40 22.66
N GLU A 539 -27.96 -9.87 23.73
CA GLU A 539 -28.39 -10.66 24.88
C GLU A 539 -29.52 -11.58 24.40
N GLY A 540 -29.14 -12.65 23.71
CA GLY A 540 -30.12 -13.57 23.17
C GLY A 540 -29.59 -14.26 21.93
N ASP A 541 -29.40 -15.57 22.08
CA ASP A 541 -29.48 -16.52 20.99
C ASP A 541 -28.22 -16.74 20.13
N ALA A 542 -27.24 -17.41 20.74
CA ALA A 542 -26.25 -18.23 20.03
C ALA A 542 -26.88 -19.38 19.17
N SER A 543 -28.19 -19.34 18.91
CA SER A 543 -28.88 -20.29 18.02
C SER A 543 -29.26 -19.72 16.64
N GLN A 544 -29.03 -18.44 16.35
CA GLN A 544 -29.26 -17.86 15.02
C GLN A 544 -28.01 -17.22 14.40
N THR A 545 -26.95 -18.02 14.25
CA THR A 545 -26.37 -18.05 12.89
C THR A 545 -27.49 -18.58 12.00
N GLU A 546 -27.79 -17.98 10.84
CA GLU A 546 -28.49 -18.73 9.80
C GLU A 546 -27.66 -19.98 9.50
N LYS A 547 -27.88 -21.03 10.28
CA LYS A 547 -27.38 -22.36 9.98
C LYS A 547 -28.08 -22.69 8.69
N ILE A 548 -27.33 -22.65 7.59
CA ILE A 548 -27.72 -23.35 6.37
C ILE A 548 -28.23 -24.71 6.87
N PRO A 549 -29.53 -25.01 6.72
CA PRO A 549 -30.10 -26.19 7.34
C PRO A 549 -29.28 -27.39 6.85
N VAL A 550 -28.94 -28.33 7.73
CA VAL A 550 -28.05 -29.46 7.39
C VAL A 550 -28.57 -30.18 6.14
N THR A 551 -29.88 -30.21 5.94
CA THR A 551 -30.55 -30.72 4.75
C THR A 551 -30.16 -30.00 3.44
N ALA A 552 -29.93 -28.69 3.46
CA ALA A 552 -29.47 -27.91 2.32
C ALA A 552 -27.97 -28.12 2.02
N ILE A 553 -27.17 -28.51 3.02
CA ILE A 553 -25.78 -28.92 2.84
C ILE A 553 -25.74 -30.34 2.24
N ILE A 554 -26.53 -31.26 2.78
CA ILE A 554 -26.66 -32.63 2.26
C ILE A 554 -27.08 -32.64 0.79
N SER A 555 -28.01 -31.77 0.38
CA SER A 555 -28.47 -31.70 -1.02
C SER A 555 -27.39 -31.28 -2.03
N GLN A 556 -26.27 -30.72 -1.58
CA GLN A 556 -25.15 -30.35 -2.44
C GLN A 556 -24.21 -31.54 -2.73
N GLY A 557 -24.34 -32.64 -1.98
CA GLY A 557 -23.46 -33.81 -2.07
C GLY A 557 -22.03 -33.54 -1.59
N GLU A 558 -21.22 -34.60 -1.55
CA GLU A 558 -19.78 -34.46 -1.28
C GLU A 558 -19.09 -33.69 -2.41
N ASN A 559 -18.19 -32.79 -2.04
CA ASN A 559 -17.38 -31.99 -2.95
C ASN A 559 -16.10 -31.54 -2.23
N ASP A 560 -15.28 -30.73 -2.89
CA ASP A 560 -13.97 -30.28 -2.38
C ASP A 560 -14.06 -29.58 -1.01
N HIS A 561 -15.23 -29.09 -0.60
CA HIS A 561 -15.47 -28.37 0.65
C HIS A 561 -16.55 -29.01 1.53
N ILE A 562 -17.15 -30.15 1.14
CA ILE A 562 -18.17 -30.88 1.91
C ILE A 562 -17.81 -32.36 1.90
N GLU A 563 -17.58 -32.94 3.08
CA GLU A 563 -17.32 -34.38 3.25
C GLU A 563 -18.36 -34.98 4.20
N PHE A 564 -18.86 -36.17 3.88
CA PHE A 564 -19.75 -36.95 4.73
C PHE A 564 -18.96 -38.07 5.43
N LYS A 565 -19.31 -38.31 6.70
CA LYS A 565 -18.87 -39.47 7.46
C LYS A 565 -20.04 -40.04 8.22
N SER A 566 -20.23 -41.35 8.14
CA SER A 566 -21.28 -42.02 8.90
C SER A 566 -21.04 -41.93 10.41
N THR A 567 -19.76 -41.88 10.82
CA THR A 567 -19.34 -41.83 12.23
C THR A 567 -18.00 -41.11 12.37
N LEU A 568 -17.74 -40.48 13.51
CA LEU A 568 -16.47 -39.84 13.85
C LEU A 568 -15.40 -40.87 14.23
N ARG A 569 -15.75 -41.86 15.07
CA ARG A 569 -14.84 -42.88 15.60
C ARG A 569 -15.48 -44.27 15.78
N TRP A 570 -16.81 -44.40 15.69
CA TRP A 570 -17.49 -45.68 15.89
C TRP A 570 -17.47 -46.58 14.66
N ASN A 571 -17.01 -47.83 14.81
CA ASN A 571 -17.12 -48.81 13.74
C ASN A 571 -18.46 -49.55 13.81
N ILE A 572 -19.37 -49.20 12.89
CA ILE A 572 -20.72 -49.77 12.80
C ILE A 572 -20.70 -51.30 12.70
N ARG A 573 -19.71 -51.91 12.02
CA ARG A 573 -19.61 -53.37 11.87
C ARG A 573 -19.07 -54.05 13.13
N ALA A 574 -18.07 -53.45 13.77
CA ALA A 574 -17.40 -54.01 14.94
C ALA A 574 -18.08 -53.64 16.27
N ARG A 575 -19.04 -52.69 16.25
CA ARG A 575 -19.76 -52.15 17.42
C ARG A 575 -18.82 -51.73 18.56
N ARG A 576 -17.80 -50.96 18.20
CA ARG A 576 -16.81 -50.38 19.12
C ARG A 576 -16.14 -49.18 18.48
N ASN A 577 -15.49 -48.35 19.28
CA ASN A 577 -14.58 -47.32 18.80
C ASN A 577 -13.41 -47.95 18.01
N ASP A 578 -13.02 -47.25 16.95
CA ASP A 578 -11.99 -47.70 16.02
C ASP A 578 -11.07 -46.52 15.64
N ASP A 579 -9.80 -46.67 16.00
CA ASP A 579 -8.78 -45.64 15.78
C ASP A 579 -8.58 -45.36 14.29
N GLU A 580 -8.85 -46.31 13.39
CA GLU A 580 -8.73 -46.08 11.95
C GLU A 580 -9.82 -45.14 11.43
N ILE A 581 -11.05 -45.28 11.93
CA ILE A 581 -12.18 -44.39 11.60
C ILE A 581 -11.91 -42.99 12.16
N GLN A 582 -11.48 -42.91 13.42
CA GLN A 582 -11.08 -41.65 14.04
C GLN A 582 -9.95 -40.97 13.25
N HIS A 583 -8.95 -41.73 12.82
CA HIS A 583 -7.83 -41.21 12.05
C HIS A 583 -8.27 -40.73 10.66
N SER A 584 -9.23 -41.42 10.01
CA SER A 584 -9.83 -40.96 8.76
C SER A 584 -10.55 -39.62 8.92
N SER A 585 -11.35 -39.46 9.98
CA SER A 585 -12.04 -38.20 10.28
C SER A 585 -11.06 -37.06 10.57
N LEU A 586 -10.01 -37.34 11.34
CA LEU A 586 -8.95 -36.38 11.64
C LEU A 586 -8.15 -35.98 10.40
N LYS A 587 -7.93 -36.91 9.45
CA LYS A 587 -7.32 -36.61 8.16
C LYS A 587 -8.13 -35.61 7.36
N THR A 588 -9.46 -35.75 7.32
CA THR A 588 -10.34 -34.79 6.65
C THR A 588 -10.28 -33.42 7.33
N ILE A 589 -10.33 -33.38 8.67
CA ILE A 589 -10.19 -32.11 9.42
C ILE A 589 -8.84 -31.45 9.11
N ALA A 590 -7.75 -32.22 9.15
CA ALA A 590 -6.43 -31.71 8.81
C ALA A 590 -6.34 -31.27 7.33
N ALA A 591 -6.99 -31.97 6.41
CA ALA A 591 -7.07 -31.57 5.01
C ALA A 591 -7.76 -30.20 4.88
N PHE A 592 -8.96 -30.03 5.46
CA PHE A 592 -9.68 -28.75 5.44
C PHE A 592 -8.90 -27.61 6.11
N LEU A 593 -8.18 -27.88 7.20
CA LEU A 593 -7.34 -26.87 7.85
C LEU A 593 -6.12 -26.48 7.01
N ASN A 594 -5.66 -27.35 6.11
CA ASN A 594 -4.50 -27.11 5.24
C ASN A 594 -4.90 -26.66 3.82
N THR A 595 -6.19 -26.63 3.50
CA THR A 595 -6.74 -26.16 2.21
C THR A 595 -7.69 -24.98 2.44
N GLU A 596 -8.66 -24.75 1.56
CA GLU A 596 -9.58 -23.59 1.60
C GLU A 596 -10.69 -23.68 2.68
N GLY A 597 -10.51 -24.53 3.70
CA GLY A 597 -11.55 -24.88 4.66
C GLY A 597 -12.54 -25.91 4.12
N GLY A 598 -13.55 -26.27 4.94
CA GLY A 598 -14.60 -27.20 4.55
C GLY A 598 -15.56 -27.55 5.68
N ILE A 599 -16.63 -28.26 5.34
CA ILE A 599 -17.68 -28.73 6.23
C ILE A 599 -17.61 -30.26 6.29
N LEU A 600 -17.33 -30.80 7.47
CA LEU A 600 -17.42 -32.24 7.73
C LEU A 600 -18.78 -32.54 8.40
N LEU A 601 -19.66 -33.26 7.73
CA LEU A 601 -20.91 -33.74 8.30
C LEU A 601 -20.75 -35.17 8.82
N ILE A 602 -20.99 -35.35 10.11
CA ILE A 602 -20.90 -36.63 10.80
C ILE A 602 -22.32 -37.16 11.04
N GLY A 603 -22.52 -38.46 10.88
CA GLY A 603 -23.83 -39.11 10.97
C GLY A 603 -24.58 -39.15 9.65
N ILE A 604 -23.87 -38.97 8.52
CA ILE A 604 -24.41 -39.05 7.15
C ILE A 604 -23.65 -40.13 6.39
N ASN A 605 -24.34 -41.03 5.70
CA ASN A 605 -23.70 -42.03 4.85
C ASN A 605 -23.27 -41.45 3.49
N ASP A 606 -22.46 -42.18 2.73
CA ASP A 606 -21.96 -41.76 1.41
C ASP A 606 -23.10 -41.49 0.39
N ALA A 607 -24.33 -41.94 0.67
CA ALA A 607 -25.52 -41.67 -0.13
C ALA A 607 -26.27 -40.38 0.29
N GLY A 608 -25.77 -39.66 1.30
CA GLY A 608 -26.39 -38.45 1.84
C GLY A 608 -27.55 -38.71 2.81
N GLU A 609 -27.73 -39.94 3.29
CA GLU A 609 -28.81 -40.28 4.21
C GLU A 609 -28.35 -40.12 5.68
N PRO A 610 -29.17 -39.49 6.54
CA PRO A 610 -28.87 -39.41 7.97
C PRO A 610 -28.92 -40.78 8.65
N VAL A 611 -27.78 -41.22 9.20
CA VAL A 611 -27.64 -42.47 9.96
C VAL A 611 -27.60 -42.25 11.48
N GLY A 612 -27.45 -40.99 11.93
CA GLY A 612 -27.43 -40.64 13.35
C GLY A 612 -26.03 -40.63 13.96
N LEU A 613 -25.95 -40.27 15.24
CA LEU A 613 -24.70 -40.11 16.02
C LEU A 613 -24.75 -40.85 17.36
N GLU A 614 -25.81 -41.63 17.61
CA GLU A 614 -26.11 -42.20 18.91
C GLU A 614 -25.05 -43.18 19.41
N ASP A 615 -24.34 -43.82 18.48
CA ASP A 615 -23.30 -44.82 18.78
C ASP A 615 -21.89 -44.22 18.89
N ASP A 616 -21.68 -42.93 18.53
CA ASP A 616 -20.34 -42.31 18.41
C ASP A 616 -19.65 -41.88 19.71
#